data_AF-A0A8T5ZJH4-F1
#
_entry.id   AF-A0A8T5ZJH4-F1
#
_cell.length_a   1.000
_cell.length_b   1.000
_cell.length_c   1.000
_cell.angle_alpha   90.00
_cell.angle_beta   90.00
_cell.angle_gamma   90.00
#
_symmetry.space_group_name_H-M   'P 1'
#
loop_
_entity.id
_entity.type
_entity.pdbx_description
1 polymer ?
#
loop_
_entity_poly.entity_id
_entity_poly.type
_entity_poly.pdbx_seq_one_letter_code
_entity_poly.pdbx_strand_id
1 'polypeptide(L)'
;MQSVTPTSQYLKALNEGSHQPDDVQKEAVSRLEIIYQELINSTPPAPRTSGLMARVGKLWGKREDTKHTPVRGLYMWGGVGRGKTWLMDLFYQSLPGERKQRLHFHRFMLRVHEELTELQGQSDPLEIIADRFKAETDVLCFDEFFVSDITDAMLLGGLMKALFARGITLVATSNIPPDELYRNGLQR
;
A
#
# COMPACT_ATOMS: atom_id res chain seq x y z
N MET A 1 17.76 -17.17 7.81
CA MET A 1 16.45 -17.57 7.29
C MET A 1 16.27 -16.86 5.95
N GLN A 2 16.03 -17.59 4.87
CA GLN A 2 15.75 -16.97 3.56
C GLN A 2 14.49 -16.12 3.72
N SER A 3 14.53 -14.87 3.25
CA SER A 3 13.35 -14.00 3.22
C SER A 3 12.30 -14.64 2.30
N VAL A 4 11.11 -14.83 2.84
CA VAL A 4 10.00 -15.46 2.11
C VAL A 4 9.42 -14.41 1.15
N THR A 5 9.78 -14.47 -0.13
CA THR A 5 9.34 -13.52 -1.18
C THR A 5 8.00 -13.94 -1.79
N PRO A 6 7.26 -13.03 -2.46
CA PRO A 6 6.02 -13.38 -3.16
C PRO A 6 6.17 -14.57 -4.12
N THR A 7 7.18 -14.57 -4.98
CA THR A 7 7.42 -15.69 -5.91
C THR A 7 7.70 -17.00 -5.16
N SER A 8 8.50 -16.97 -4.09
CA SER A 8 8.83 -18.19 -3.35
C SER A 8 7.61 -18.82 -2.68
N GLN A 9 6.69 -18.02 -2.12
CA GLN A 9 5.44 -18.51 -1.54
C GLN A 9 4.51 -19.10 -2.60
N TYR A 10 4.42 -18.46 -3.76
CA TYR A 10 3.56 -18.93 -4.85
C TYR A 10 4.02 -20.30 -5.34
N LEU A 11 5.33 -20.45 -5.62
CA LEU A 11 5.90 -21.72 -6.05
C LEU A 11 5.77 -22.81 -4.98
N LYS A 12 5.93 -22.45 -3.70
CA LYS A 12 5.71 -23.38 -2.59
C LYS A 12 4.27 -23.91 -2.59
N ALA A 13 3.28 -23.02 -2.71
CA ALA A 13 1.87 -23.40 -2.72
C ALA A 13 1.51 -24.32 -3.90
N LEU A 14 2.11 -24.09 -5.08
CA LEU A 14 1.98 -24.98 -6.24
C LEU A 14 2.61 -26.35 -5.99
N ASN A 15 3.83 -26.38 -5.45
CA ASN A 15 4.55 -27.63 -5.15
C ASN A 15 3.85 -28.49 -4.10
N GLU A 16 3.19 -27.86 -3.13
CA GLU A 16 2.38 -28.54 -2.10
C GLU A 16 1.02 -29.03 -2.63
N GLY A 17 0.68 -28.74 -3.90
CA GLY A 17 -0.58 -29.15 -4.53
C GLY A 17 -1.80 -28.39 -4.00
N SER A 18 -1.61 -27.33 -3.21
CA SER A 18 -2.70 -26.53 -2.64
C SER A 18 -3.39 -25.64 -3.67
N HIS A 19 -2.71 -25.33 -4.78
CA HIS A 19 -3.18 -24.45 -5.84
C HIS A 19 -2.76 -25.00 -7.22
N GLN A 20 -3.51 -24.63 -8.26
CA GLN A 20 -3.16 -24.98 -9.64
C GLN A 20 -2.38 -23.84 -10.30
N PRO A 21 -1.46 -24.16 -11.24
CA PRO A 21 -0.79 -23.14 -12.03
C PRO A 21 -1.79 -22.31 -12.84
N ASP A 22 -1.62 -20.99 -12.83
CA ASP A 22 -2.43 -20.04 -13.59
C ASP A 22 -1.53 -18.89 -14.07
N ASP A 23 -1.51 -18.64 -15.38
CA ASP A 23 -0.59 -17.68 -16.00
C ASP A 23 -0.88 -16.23 -15.58
N VAL A 24 -2.15 -15.88 -15.34
CA VAL A 24 -2.55 -14.53 -14.91
C VAL A 24 -2.12 -14.30 -13.47
N GLN A 25 -2.31 -15.30 -12.60
CA GLN A 25 -1.80 -15.26 -11.23
C GLN A 25 -0.28 -15.16 -11.22
N LYS A 26 0.42 -15.91 -12.07
CA LYS A 26 1.88 -15.84 -12.18
C LYS A 26 2.37 -14.47 -12.63
N GLU A 27 1.69 -13.81 -13.57
CA GLU A 27 2.00 -12.42 -13.94
C GLU A 27 1.79 -11.48 -12.74
N ALA A 28 0.66 -11.59 -12.04
CA ALA A 28 0.39 -10.77 -10.87
C ALA A 28 1.46 -10.97 -9.78
N VAL A 29 1.86 -12.21 -9.50
CA VAL A 29 2.96 -12.54 -8.58
C VAL A 29 4.28 -11.90 -9.02
N SER A 30 4.57 -11.89 -10.32
CA SER A 30 5.77 -11.25 -10.86
C SER A 30 5.77 -9.74 -10.61
N ARG A 31 4.61 -9.07 -10.75
CA ARG A 31 4.45 -7.65 -10.39
C ARG A 31 4.61 -7.41 -8.89
N LEU A 32 4.02 -8.27 -8.06
CA LEU A 32 4.14 -8.21 -6.60
C LEU A 32 5.59 -8.41 -6.14
N GLU A 33 6.34 -9.29 -6.79
CA GLU A 33 7.77 -9.49 -6.54
C GLU A 33 8.57 -8.23 -6.86
N ILE A 34 8.31 -7.57 -7.99
CA ILE A 34 8.96 -6.28 -8.33
C ILE A 34 8.71 -5.24 -7.23
N ILE A 35 7.46 -5.08 -6.80
CA ILE A 35 7.08 -4.14 -5.74
C ILE A 35 7.79 -4.49 -4.43
N TYR A 36 7.80 -5.78 -4.06
CA TYR A 36 8.52 -6.26 -2.88
C TYR A 36 10.00 -5.88 -2.93
N GLN A 37 10.69 -6.14 -4.05
CA GLN A 37 12.10 -5.81 -4.23
C GLN A 37 12.34 -4.28 -4.15
N GLU A 38 11.48 -3.47 -4.75
CA GLU A 38 11.59 -2.00 -4.66
C GLU A 38 11.40 -1.50 -3.22
N LEU A 39 10.46 -2.06 -2.46
CA LEU A 39 10.21 -1.70 -1.06
C LEU A 39 11.38 -2.05 -0.14
N ILE A 40 11.97 -3.24 -0.29
CA ILE A 40 13.12 -3.64 0.55
C ILE A 40 14.38 -2.82 0.23
N ASN A 41 14.57 -2.42 -1.03
CA ASN A 41 15.72 -1.63 -1.46
C ASN A 41 15.56 -0.13 -1.13
N SER A 42 14.32 0.35 -1.03
CA SER A 42 14.01 1.74 -0.71
C SER A 42 14.03 2.04 0.80
N THR A 43 14.05 1.02 1.65
CA THR A 43 14.09 1.18 3.11
C THR A 43 15.51 1.57 3.54
N PRO A 44 15.76 2.81 4.05
CA PRO A 44 17.08 3.16 4.53
C PRO A 44 17.47 2.24 5.70
N PRO A 45 18.75 1.79 5.78
CA PRO A 45 19.18 0.94 6.87
C PRO A 45 18.91 1.65 8.20
N ALA A 46 18.32 0.93 9.16
CA ALA A 46 18.03 1.45 10.49
C ALA A 46 19.25 2.19 11.05
N PRO A 47 19.08 3.33 11.74
CA PRO A 47 20.21 4.07 12.27
C PRO A 47 20.97 3.18 13.25
N ARG A 48 22.15 2.71 12.82
CA ARG A 48 23.08 1.99 13.69
C ARG A 48 23.39 2.94 14.84
N THR A 49 23.14 2.50 16.06
CA THR A 49 23.43 3.24 17.29
C THR A 49 24.95 3.44 17.40
N SER A 50 25.45 4.47 16.73
CA SER A 50 26.85 4.86 16.82
C SER A 50 27.03 5.56 18.16
N GLY A 51 27.58 4.81 19.13
CA GLY A 51 27.89 5.29 20.46
C GLY A 51 28.75 6.56 20.46
N LEU A 52 28.55 7.39 21.47
CA LEU A 52 29.29 8.55 22.04
C LEU A 52 30.26 9.42 21.18
N MET A 53 30.81 8.95 20.07
CA MET A 53 31.70 9.66 19.14
C MET A 53 30.98 10.51 18.07
N ALA A 54 29.66 10.38 17.90
CA ALA A 54 28.91 11.06 16.83
C ALA A 54 28.58 12.55 17.10
N ARG A 55 28.98 13.12 18.25
CA ARG A 55 28.63 14.51 18.61
C ARG A 55 29.53 15.59 17.98
N VAL A 56 30.65 15.21 17.37
CA VAL A 56 31.65 16.16 16.85
C VAL A 56 31.54 16.46 15.35
N GLY A 57 30.81 15.64 14.58
CA GLY A 57 30.66 15.80 13.12
C GLY A 57 29.38 16.50 12.65
N LYS A 58 28.55 17.04 13.57
CA LYS A 58 27.14 17.35 13.30
C LYS A 58 26.85 18.72 12.65
N LEU A 59 27.85 19.40 12.08
CA LEU A 59 27.68 20.75 11.51
C LEU A 59 27.77 20.88 9.99
N TRP A 60 28.10 19.83 9.23
CA TRP A 60 28.09 19.86 7.76
C TRP A 60 27.48 18.60 7.17
N GLY A 61 26.18 18.44 7.39
CA GLY A 61 25.40 17.41 6.71
C GLY A 61 24.00 17.95 6.50
N LYS A 62 23.83 18.78 5.47
CA LYS A 62 22.52 19.04 4.88
C LYS A 62 21.98 17.66 4.51
N ARG A 63 21.11 17.09 5.34
CA ARG A 63 20.37 15.89 4.98
C ARG A 63 19.57 16.31 3.76
N GLU A 64 20.02 15.87 2.59
CA GLU A 64 19.16 15.85 1.44
C GLU A 64 17.95 15.02 1.85
N ASP A 65 16.80 15.68 1.98
CA ASP A 65 15.52 15.03 1.92
C ASP A 65 15.50 14.32 0.56
N THR A 66 15.95 13.08 0.53
CA THR A 66 15.71 12.18 -0.59
C THR A 66 14.20 12.10 -0.67
N LYS A 67 13.61 12.88 -1.58
CA LYS A 67 12.21 12.75 -1.98
C LYS A 67 12.05 11.33 -2.48
N HIS A 68 11.74 10.42 -1.57
CA HIS A 68 11.52 9.02 -1.86
C HIS A 68 10.31 8.98 -2.78
N THR A 69 10.56 8.70 -4.05
CA THR A 69 9.48 8.46 -5.00
C THR A 69 8.73 7.23 -4.50
N PRO A 70 7.40 7.29 -4.30
CA PRO A 70 6.65 6.12 -3.85
C PRO A 70 6.87 4.96 -4.81
N VAL A 71 7.09 3.77 -4.26
CA VAL A 71 7.04 2.53 -5.05
C VAL A 71 5.65 2.46 -5.68
N ARG A 72 5.60 2.23 -6.99
CA ARG A 72 4.31 2.17 -7.68
C ARG A 72 3.57 0.90 -7.26
N GLY A 73 2.34 1.11 -6.81
CA GLY A 73 1.45 0.07 -6.35
C GLY A 73 0.92 -0.88 -7.43
N LEU A 74 0.03 -1.78 -7.03
CA LEU A 74 -0.68 -2.70 -7.92
C LEU A 74 -2.18 -2.76 -7.61
N TYR A 75 -3.00 -2.60 -8.63
CA TYR A 75 -4.45 -2.81 -8.56
C TYR A 75 -4.81 -4.11 -9.28
N MET A 76 -5.14 -5.15 -8.52
CA MET A 76 -5.52 -6.47 -9.03
C MET A 76 -7.04 -6.56 -9.13
N TRP A 77 -7.55 -6.84 -10.33
CA TRP A 77 -8.98 -6.98 -10.55
C TRP A 77 -9.35 -8.27 -11.29
N GLY A 78 -10.61 -8.68 -11.15
CA GLY A 78 -11.15 -9.86 -11.80
C GLY A 78 -12.34 -10.43 -11.03
N GLY A 79 -13.05 -11.41 -11.60
CA GLY A 79 -14.23 -11.99 -10.97
C GLY A 79 -13.98 -12.70 -9.64
N VAL A 80 -15.07 -13.14 -8.99
CA VAL A 80 -15.05 -13.94 -7.75
C VAL A 80 -14.31 -15.26 -8.00
N GLY A 81 -13.57 -15.75 -6.99
CA GLY A 81 -12.89 -17.05 -7.06
C GLY A 81 -11.59 -17.09 -7.88
N ARG A 82 -11.05 -15.94 -8.33
CA ARG A 82 -9.81 -15.88 -9.12
C ARG A 82 -8.51 -15.84 -8.31
N GLY A 83 -8.58 -15.98 -6.99
CA GLY A 83 -7.40 -16.03 -6.12
C GLY A 83 -6.79 -14.67 -5.72
N LYS A 84 -7.47 -13.54 -5.99
CA LYS A 84 -6.96 -12.19 -5.66
C LYS A 84 -6.60 -12.02 -4.17
N THR A 85 -7.49 -12.46 -3.28
CA THR A 85 -7.29 -12.40 -1.83
C THR A 85 -6.08 -13.22 -1.40
N TRP A 86 -5.89 -14.40 -2.00
CA TRP A 86 -4.73 -15.24 -1.75
C TRP A 86 -3.42 -14.59 -2.22
N LEU A 87 -3.40 -13.99 -3.42
CA LEU A 87 -2.25 -13.22 -3.90
C LEU A 87 -1.92 -12.04 -2.98
N MET A 88 -2.95 -11.37 -2.45
CA MET A 88 -2.80 -10.31 -1.44
C MET A 88 -2.22 -10.85 -0.11
N ASP A 89 -2.72 -11.99 0.38
CA ASP A 89 -2.20 -12.66 1.60
C ASP A 89 -0.70 -12.91 1.47
N LEU A 90 -0.32 -13.53 0.35
CA LEU A 90 1.04 -13.91 0.03
C LEU A 90 1.96 -12.67 -0.03
N PHE A 91 1.53 -11.60 -0.69
CA PHE A 91 2.31 -10.35 -0.74
C PHE A 91 2.46 -9.74 0.65
N TYR A 92 1.36 -9.58 1.38
CA TYR A 92 1.35 -8.97 2.71
C TYR A 92 2.25 -9.72 3.70
N GLN A 93 2.22 -11.06 3.66
CA GLN A 93 3.06 -11.92 4.48
C GLN A 93 4.55 -11.83 4.09
N SER A 94 4.85 -11.55 2.82
CA SER A 94 6.23 -11.42 2.35
C SER A 94 6.90 -10.12 2.79
N LEU A 95 6.13 -9.03 2.96
CA LEU A 95 6.66 -7.72 3.33
C LEU A 95 7.40 -7.76 4.68
N PRO A 96 8.61 -7.19 4.79
CA PRO A 96 9.33 -7.15 6.06
C PRO A 96 8.75 -6.11 7.01
N GLY A 97 8.88 -6.36 8.32
CA GLY A 97 8.50 -5.42 9.37
C GLY A 97 6.99 -5.21 9.54
N GLU A 98 6.66 -4.25 10.39
CA GLU A 98 5.29 -3.99 10.87
C GLU A 98 4.63 -2.75 10.24
N ARG A 99 5.38 -1.97 9.44
CA ARG A 99 4.88 -0.74 8.79
C ARG A 99 4.08 -1.04 7.52
N LYS A 100 3.13 -1.96 7.67
CA LYS A 100 2.21 -2.43 6.65
C LYS A 100 0.84 -2.60 7.30
N GLN A 101 -0.20 -2.21 6.59
CA GLN A 101 -1.57 -2.38 7.04
C GLN A 101 -2.39 -3.03 5.95
N ARG A 102 -3.31 -3.89 6.38
CA ARG A 102 -4.27 -4.54 5.50
C ARG A 102 -5.67 -4.38 6.03
N LEU A 103 -6.58 -3.91 5.19
CA LEU A 103 -7.96 -3.67 5.57
C LEU A 103 -8.90 -3.78 4.36
N HIS A 104 -10.15 -4.13 4.64
CA HIS A 104 -11.22 -3.96 3.66
C HIS A 104 -11.45 -2.48 3.40
N PHE A 105 -11.69 -2.11 2.15
CA PHE A 105 -11.83 -0.71 1.75
C PHE A 105 -12.96 0.05 2.48
N HIS A 106 -14.10 -0.61 2.77
CA HIS A 106 -15.16 0.04 3.53
C HIS A 106 -14.71 0.47 4.94
N ARG A 107 -13.84 -0.31 5.60
CA ARG A 107 -13.29 0.05 6.93
C ARG A 107 -12.34 1.23 6.85
N PHE A 108 -11.60 1.33 5.73
CA PHE A 108 -10.77 2.50 5.45
C PHE A 108 -11.63 3.76 5.38
N MET A 109 -12.69 3.73 4.59
CA MET A 109 -13.57 4.90 4.42
C MET A 109 -14.28 5.29 5.71
N LEU A 110 -14.74 4.32 6.52
CA LEU A 110 -15.32 4.61 7.84
C LEU A 110 -14.34 5.38 8.73
N ARG A 111 -13.10 4.91 8.84
CA ARG A 111 -12.04 5.60 9.60
C ARG A 111 -11.79 7.01 9.07
N VAL A 112 -11.71 7.17 7.75
CA VAL A 112 -11.48 8.50 7.14
C VAL A 112 -12.62 9.46 7.47
N HIS A 113 -13.88 9.01 7.42
CA HIS A 113 -15.04 9.83 7.77
C HIS A 113 -15.09 10.20 9.26
N GLU A 114 -14.71 9.27 10.14
CA GLU A 114 -14.56 9.54 11.58
C GLU A 114 -13.48 10.61 11.82
N GLU A 115 -12.28 10.46 11.24
CA GLU A 115 -11.21 11.44 11.39
C GLU A 115 -11.56 12.81 10.78
N LEU A 116 -12.29 12.85 9.66
CA LEU A 116 -12.80 14.10 9.09
C LEU A 116 -13.77 14.81 10.03
N THR A 117 -14.61 14.05 10.73
CA THR A 117 -15.56 14.59 11.71
C THR A 117 -14.81 15.21 12.89
N GLU A 118 -13.75 14.57 13.37
CA GLU A 118 -12.89 15.11 14.43
C GLU A 118 -12.12 16.37 14.00
N LEU A 119 -11.77 16.46 12.71
CA LEU A 119 -11.01 17.56 12.13
C LEU A 119 -11.89 18.67 11.54
N GLN A 120 -13.18 18.71 11.87
CA GLN A 120 -14.08 19.77 11.42
C GLN A 120 -13.53 21.17 11.76
N GLY A 121 -13.49 22.04 10.75
CA GLY A 121 -12.97 23.41 10.88
C GLY A 121 -11.45 23.55 10.76
N GLN A 122 -10.71 22.44 10.60
CA GLN A 122 -9.28 22.50 10.27
C GLN A 122 -9.07 22.80 8.79
N SER A 123 -7.96 23.50 8.48
CA SER A 123 -7.49 23.62 7.10
C SER A 123 -6.91 22.28 6.64
N ASP A 124 -7.26 21.86 5.43
CA ASP A 124 -6.67 20.69 4.75
C ASP A 124 -6.69 19.40 5.58
N PRO A 125 -7.86 18.97 6.11
CA PRO A 125 -7.95 17.83 7.02
C PRO A 125 -7.44 16.53 6.39
N LEU A 126 -7.49 16.39 5.06
CA LEU A 126 -6.94 15.24 4.33
C LEU A 126 -5.41 15.13 4.45
N GLU A 127 -4.70 16.25 4.53
CA GLU A 127 -3.25 16.25 4.73
C GLU A 127 -2.92 15.72 6.13
N ILE A 128 -3.68 16.18 7.14
CA ILE A 128 -3.54 15.72 8.53
C ILE A 128 -3.82 14.21 8.63
N ILE A 129 -4.88 13.72 7.99
CA ILE A 129 -5.22 12.30 7.94
C ILE A 129 -4.09 11.51 7.25
N ALA A 130 -3.57 12.02 6.13
CA ALA A 130 -2.45 11.36 5.44
C ALA A 130 -1.17 11.32 6.28
N ASP A 131 -0.89 12.35 7.08
CA ASP A 131 0.23 12.36 8.04
C ASP A 131 0.05 11.29 9.13
N ARG A 132 -1.17 11.13 9.64
CA ARG A 132 -1.51 10.08 10.62
C ARG A 132 -1.32 8.68 10.03
N PHE A 133 -1.83 8.43 8.83
CA PHE A 133 -1.59 7.16 8.13
C PHE A 133 -0.10 6.92 7.90
N LYS A 134 0.65 7.94 7.47
CA LYS A 134 2.10 7.79 7.28
C LYS A 134 2.84 7.50 8.59
N ALA A 135 2.39 8.06 9.72
CA ALA A 135 2.98 7.72 11.01
C ALA A 135 2.84 6.21 11.32
N GLU A 136 1.74 5.58 10.88
CA GLU A 136 1.44 4.18 11.15
C GLU A 136 2.03 3.21 10.12
N THR A 137 1.99 3.54 8.83
CA THR A 137 2.30 2.58 7.75
C THR A 137 3.02 3.20 6.56
N ASP A 138 3.79 2.36 5.86
CA ASP A 138 4.39 2.69 4.56
C ASP A 138 3.72 1.93 3.40
N VAL A 139 3.00 0.85 3.71
CA VAL A 139 2.28 0.03 2.72
C VAL A 139 0.84 -0.17 3.16
N LEU A 140 -0.10 0.19 2.27
CA LEU A 140 -1.52 -0.08 2.43
C LEU A 140 -1.94 -1.21 1.47
N CYS A 141 -2.56 -2.23 2.02
CA CYS A 141 -3.16 -3.33 1.29
C CYS A 141 -4.68 -3.25 1.44
N PHE A 142 -5.38 -2.88 0.38
CA PHE A 142 -6.85 -2.83 0.37
C PHE A 142 -7.44 -4.11 -0.22
N ASP A 143 -8.26 -4.78 0.57
CA ASP A 143 -9.14 -5.82 0.06
C ASP A 143 -10.49 -5.24 -0.34
N GLU A 144 -11.06 -5.80 -1.42
CA GLU A 144 -12.41 -5.48 -1.89
C GLU A 144 -12.60 -3.97 -2.13
N PHE A 145 -11.65 -3.36 -2.83
CA PHE A 145 -11.71 -1.95 -3.22
C PHE A 145 -12.94 -1.70 -4.08
N PHE A 146 -13.86 -0.90 -3.55
CA PHE A 146 -15.13 -0.58 -4.18
C PHE A 146 -15.63 0.77 -3.69
N VAL A 147 -15.88 1.70 -4.62
CA VAL A 147 -16.41 3.03 -4.32
C VAL A 147 -17.87 3.07 -4.76
N SER A 148 -18.77 3.31 -3.81
CA SER A 148 -20.22 3.28 -4.05
C SER A 148 -20.83 4.65 -4.38
N ASP A 149 -20.25 5.75 -3.90
CA ASP A 149 -20.81 7.10 -4.09
C ASP A 149 -19.78 8.13 -4.57
N ILE A 150 -20.29 9.23 -5.12
CA ILE A 150 -19.50 10.31 -5.72
C ILE A 150 -18.73 11.14 -4.68
N THR A 151 -19.27 11.30 -3.47
CA THR A 151 -18.67 12.07 -2.39
C THR A 151 -17.41 11.36 -1.90
N ASP A 152 -17.51 10.05 -1.67
CA ASP A 152 -16.43 9.14 -1.38
C ASP A 152 -15.38 9.14 -2.49
N ALA A 153 -15.81 9.17 -3.76
CA ALA A 153 -14.89 9.26 -4.89
C ALA A 153 -14.03 10.54 -4.87
N MET A 154 -14.65 11.69 -4.67
CA MET A 154 -13.96 12.98 -4.59
C MET A 154 -12.99 13.02 -3.41
N LEU A 155 -13.47 12.57 -2.24
CA LEU A 155 -12.70 12.48 -1.01
C LEU A 155 -11.47 11.57 -1.18
N LEU A 156 -11.69 10.38 -1.72
CA LEU A 156 -10.67 9.37 -1.94
C LEU A 156 -9.60 9.86 -2.92
N GLY A 157 -9.99 10.54 -4.00
CA GLY A 157 -9.04 11.10 -4.96
C GLY A 157 -8.08 12.11 -4.32
N GLY A 158 -8.58 12.95 -3.40
CA GLY A 158 -7.76 13.89 -2.63
C GLY A 158 -6.82 13.16 -1.66
N LEU A 159 -7.37 12.24 -0.86
CA LEU A 159 -6.60 11.52 0.14
C LEU A 159 -5.52 10.61 -0.48
N MET A 160 -5.83 9.91 -1.58
CA MET A 160 -4.84 9.07 -2.26
C MET A 160 -3.65 9.88 -2.76
N LYS A 161 -3.87 11.09 -3.29
CA LYS A 161 -2.78 12.00 -3.67
C LYS A 161 -1.91 12.38 -2.46
N ALA A 162 -2.54 12.72 -1.34
CA ALA A 162 -1.84 13.09 -0.10
C ALA A 162 -1.02 11.91 0.48
N LEU A 163 -1.55 10.68 0.43
CA LEU A 163 -0.86 9.47 0.86
C LEU A 163 0.35 9.16 -0.04
N PHE A 164 0.19 9.25 -1.37
CA PHE A 164 1.30 9.02 -2.31
C PHE A 164 2.40 10.07 -2.19
N ALA A 165 2.03 11.33 -1.92
CA ALA A 165 3.01 12.40 -1.66
C ALA A 165 3.89 12.10 -0.43
N ARG A 166 3.40 11.27 0.51
CA ARG A 166 4.13 10.81 1.70
C ARG A 166 4.88 9.48 1.48
N GLY A 167 4.92 8.99 0.24
CA GLY A 167 5.63 7.76 -0.09
C GLY A 167 4.90 6.48 0.30
N ILE A 168 3.59 6.54 0.61
CA ILE A 168 2.83 5.33 0.91
C ILE A 168 2.59 4.54 -0.38
N THR A 169 2.87 3.24 -0.33
CA THR A 169 2.64 2.31 -1.45
C THR A 169 1.28 1.63 -1.27
N LEU A 170 0.49 1.55 -2.34
CA LEU A 170 -0.84 0.95 -2.30
C LEU A 170 -0.92 -0.33 -3.15
N VAL A 171 -1.37 -1.43 -2.57
CA VAL A 171 -1.79 -2.62 -3.31
C VAL A 171 -3.27 -2.85 -3.03
N ALA A 172 -4.07 -3.13 -4.06
CA ALA A 172 -5.51 -3.29 -3.92
C ALA A 172 -6.04 -4.50 -4.69
N THR A 173 -7.10 -5.13 -4.17
CA THR A 173 -7.90 -6.13 -4.90
C THR A 173 -9.32 -5.61 -5.15
N SER A 174 -9.91 -5.93 -6.31
CA SER A 174 -11.30 -5.58 -6.60
C SER A 174 -11.98 -6.55 -7.56
N ASN A 175 -13.31 -6.60 -7.53
CA ASN A 175 -14.10 -7.26 -8.57
C ASN A 175 -14.45 -6.32 -9.74
N ILE A 176 -14.11 -5.03 -9.63
CA ILE A 176 -14.46 -3.99 -10.60
C ILE A 176 -13.18 -3.50 -11.29
N PRO A 177 -13.14 -3.46 -12.64
CA PRO A 177 -12.00 -2.90 -13.35
C PRO A 177 -11.88 -1.38 -13.09
N PRO A 178 -10.67 -0.79 -13.17
CA PRO A 178 -10.44 0.60 -12.80
C PRO A 178 -11.37 1.62 -13.47
N ASP A 179 -11.64 1.44 -14.77
CA ASP A 179 -12.51 2.33 -15.57
C ASP A 179 -13.98 2.27 -15.13
N GLU A 180 -14.36 1.26 -14.34
CA GLU A 180 -15.72 1.02 -13.86
C GLU A 180 -15.93 1.43 -12.41
N LEU A 181 -14.86 1.76 -11.69
CA LEU A 181 -14.93 2.19 -10.28
C LEU A 181 -15.81 3.43 -10.07
N TYR A 182 -16.01 4.23 -11.12
CA TYR A 182 -16.69 5.53 -11.04
C TYR A 182 -17.80 5.73 -12.09
N ARG A 183 -18.30 4.65 -12.72
CA ARG A 183 -19.22 4.74 -13.87
C ARG A 183 -20.53 5.53 -13.63
N ASN A 184 -20.96 5.70 -12.39
CA ASN A 184 -22.20 6.42 -12.05
C ASN A 184 -21.98 7.84 -11.47
N GLY A 185 -20.73 8.29 -11.29
CA GLY A 185 -20.40 9.60 -10.70
C GLY A 185 -20.10 10.70 -11.74
N LEU A 186 -19.92 10.34 -13.01
CA LEU A 186 -19.73 11.28 -14.10
C LEU A 186 -21.02 11.34 -14.93
N GLN A 187 -22.00 12.12 -14.47
CA GLN A 187 -22.85 12.77 -15.46
C GLN A 187 -21.94 13.69 -16.28
N ARG A 188 -21.80 13.33 -17.56
CA ARG A 188 -21.10 14.11 -18.59
C ARG A 188 -21.65 15.52 -18.70
#